data_AF-A0A2S7P3D9-F1
#
_entry.id   AF-A0A2S7P3D9-F1
#
_cell.length_a   1.000
_cell.length_b   1.000
_cell.length_c   1.000
_cell.angle_alpha   90.00
_cell.angle_beta   90.00
_cell.angle_gamma   90.00
#
_symmetry.space_group_name_H-M   'P 1'
#
loop_
_entity.id
_entity.type
_entity.pdbx_description
1 polymer ?
#
loop_
_entity_poly.entity_id
_entity_poly.type
_entity_poly.pdbx_seq_one_letter_code
_entity_poly.pdbx_strand_id
1 'polypeptide(L)'
;MDRRIKRKASEEALREPEVEQPVIFKSPGLKPDVRLRLFGIREFHVHASILKLHSNYFRKFLDSPEKTPAAPSASWKYDYVSVVDEDGEWGLEVCGQNAEASANDGHSLPLPRTPVSEAVAFEKFLNAMYSKPTAIEDSRELHDMTRLADFYCALPVLSTSLYISLWHSPKFLDDIRSLSTAAYHKRPVRDTRVLGATPPIVTEFPPNHPVSLLKLAAKLRHPILFREMMVYVVSLWESNSSIWEPAIKEAGLDDVLTKTYNAVYHLQAKVFFCIFRGAVIDEAWRVKVYGLASQLELLMATRKQMEMAFFCGRLAWHLEDFESDVKLEVSQLLTDLLKNNLVLGKVGFNPGDGEYFHQYLCAEVKDDDLPWDLKETDW
;
A
#
# COMPACT_ATOMS: atom_id res chain seq x y z
N MET A 1 48.10 -15.73 6.01
CA MET A 1 46.64 -15.89 5.90
C MET A 1 45.97 -14.61 5.39
N ASP A 2 46.33 -13.44 5.92
CA ASP A 2 45.71 -12.14 5.63
C ASP A 2 45.87 -11.61 4.19
N ARG A 3 47.01 -11.85 3.53
CA ARG A 3 47.24 -11.37 2.14
C ARG A 3 46.43 -12.13 1.09
N ARG A 4 45.99 -13.36 1.38
CA ARG A 4 45.18 -14.19 0.47
C ARG A 4 43.70 -13.80 0.51
N ILE A 5 43.24 -13.33 1.68
CA ILE A 5 41.87 -12.83 1.90
C ILE A 5 41.69 -11.47 1.21
N LYS A 6 42.68 -10.57 1.33
CA LYS A 6 42.67 -9.28 0.62
C LYS A 6 42.77 -9.41 -0.91
N ARG A 7 43.49 -10.41 -1.42
CA ARG A 7 43.56 -10.68 -2.88
C ARG A 7 42.25 -11.24 -3.44
N LYS A 8 41.57 -12.12 -2.68
CA LYS A 8 40.23 -12.62 -3.05
C LYS A 8 39.20 -11.49 -3.06
N ALA A 9 39.20 -10.63 -2.04
CA ALA A 9 38.30 -9.47 -1.99
C ALA A 9 38.55 -8.44 -3.11
N SER A 10 39.80 -8.29 -3.57
CA SER A 10 40.11 -7.43 -4.72
C SER A 10 39.82 -8.07 -6.09
N GLU A 11 39.85 -9.40 -6.20
CA GLU A 11 39.45 -10.12 -7.42
C GLU A 11 37.92 -10.22 -7.56
N GLU A 12 37.18 -10.26 -6.46
CA GLU A 12 35.71 -10.31 -6.44
C GLU A 12 35.08 -8.93 -6.70
N ALA A 13 35.78 -7.84 -6.36
CA ALA A 13 35.40 -6.46 -6.71
C ALA A 13 35.71 -6.07 -8.18
N LEU A 14 36.38 -6.95 -8.93
CA LEU A 14 36.71 -6.77 -10.35
C LEU A 14 35.92 -7.72 -11.27
N ARG A 15 34.94 -8.46 -10.73
CA ARG A 15 33.97 -9.17 -11.56
C ARG A 15 32.91 -8.16 -12.00
N GLU A 16 32.89 -7.85 -13.29
CA GLU A 16 31.69 -7.35 -13.94
C GLU A 16 30.51 -8.21 -13.49
N PRO A 17 29.36 -7.62 -13.12
CA PRO A 17 28.21 -8.41 -12.69
C PRO A 17 27.89 -9.41 -13.81
N GLU A 18 27.94 -10.70 -13.50
CA GLU A 18 27.51 -11.75 -14.44
C GLU A 18 26.08 -11.39 -14.86
N VAL A 19 25.91 -11.05 -16.14
CA VAL A 19 24.59 -10.78 -16.71
C VAL A 19 23.74 -12.03 -16.48
N GLU A 20 22.72 -11.92 -15.63
CA GLU A 20 21.78 -13.02 -15.42
C GLU A 20 21.21 -13.47 -16.77
N GLN A 21 20.93 -14.76 -16.91
CA GLN A 21 20.35 -15.28 -18.15
C GLN A 21 19.09 -14.48 -18.51
N PRO A 22 18.87 -14.18 -19.80
CA PRO A 22 17.77 -13.34 -20.22
C PRO A 22 16.43 -13.94 -19.80
N VAL A 23 15.57 -13.10 -19.23
CA VAL A 23 14.22 -13.49 -18.81
C VAL A 23 13.31 -13.45 -20.04
N ILE A 24 12.94 -14.64 -20.52
CA ILE A 24 12.12 -14.78 -21.73
C ILE A 24 10.65 -14.91 -21.37
N PHE A 25 9.85 -13.93 -21.78
CA PHE A 25 8.40 -14.01 -21.68
C PHE A 25 7.86 -14.80 -22.87
N LYS A 26 7.01 -15.80 -22.59
CA LYS A 26 6.39 -16.65 -23.61
C LYS A 26 4.93 -16.26 -23.79
N SER A 27 4.46 -16.24 -25.04
CA SER A 27 3.05 -16.10 -25.38
C SER A 27 2.71 -17.07 -26.52
N PRO A 28 1.60 -17.83 -26.45
CA PRO A 28 1.28 -18.83 -27.48
C PRO A 28 1.22 -18.24 -28.88
N GLY A 29 1.95 -18.85 -29.82
CA GLY A 29 1.97 -18.45 -31.24
C GLY A 29 2.79 -17.19 -31.55
N LEU A 30 3.41 -16.56 -30.56
CA LEU A 30 4.25 -15.38 -30.76
C LEU A 30 5.72 -15.69 -30.46
N LYS A 31 6.61 -15.02 -31.19
CA LYS A 31 8.05 -14.98 -30.89
C LYS A 31 8.37 -13.61 -30.30
N PRO A 32 9.19 -13.53 -29.24
CA PRO A 32 9.68 -12.26 -28.72
C PRO A 32 10.36 -11.46 -29.84
N ASP A 33 9.98 -10.20 -29.97
CA ASP A 33 10.48 -9.26 -30.99
C ASP A 33 11.06 -7.98 -30.37
N VAL A 34 11.04 -7.87 -29.04
CA VAL A 34 11.60 -6.78 -28.25
C VAL A 34 12.64 -7.32 -27.28
N ARG A 35 13.82 -6.69 -27.27
CA ARG A 35 14.84 -6.86 -26.23
C ARG A 35 14.93 -5.59 -25.38
N LEU A 36 14.84 -5.75 -24.06
CA LEU A 36 15.01 -4.67 -23.08
C LEU A 36 16.19 -5.01 -22.17
N ARG A 37 17.17 -4.12 -22.04
CA ARG A 37 18.33 -4.28 -21.14
C ARG A 37 18.29 -3.21 -20.06
N LEU A 38 18.11 -3.61 -18.81
CA LEU A 38 18.05 -2.71 -17.67
C LEU A 38 19.37 -2.73 -16.90
N PHE A 39 19.97 -1.55 -16.78
CA PHE A 39 21.16 -1.18 -16.01
C PHE A 39 22.35 -2.13 -16.21
N GLY A 40 22.43 -2.79 -17.37
CA GLY A 40 23.44 -3.82 -17.66
C GLY A 40 23.33 -5.10 -16.82
N ILE A 41 22.37 -5.19 -15.89
CA ILE A 41 22.23 -6.33 -14.96
C ILE A 41 21.15 -7.33 -15.37
N ARG A 42 20.16 -6.88 -16.17
CA ARG A 42 19.01 -7.71 -16.52
C ARG A 42 18.55 -7.50 -17.94
N GLU A 43 18.26 -8.60 -18.62
CA GLU A 43 17.76 -8.59 -19.99
C GLU A 43 16.40 -9.29 -20.07
N PHE A 44 15.44 -8.67 -20.77
CA PHE A 44 14.10 -9.19 -21.00
C PHE A 44 13.82 -9.37 -22.48
N HIS A 45 13.28 -10.52 -22.86
CA HIS A 45 12.76 -10.77 -24.20
C HIS A 45 11.23 -10.79 -24.13
N VAL A 46 10.59 -9.83 -24.80
CA VAL A 46 9.15 -9.59 -24.73
C VAL A 46 8.54 -9.36 -26.11
N HIS A 47 7.21 -9.24 -26.16
CA HIS A 47 6.43 -9.05 -27.37
C HIS A 47 5.91 -7.61 -27.44
N ALA A 48 6.18 -6.91 -28.53
CA ALA A 48 5.69 -5.56 -28.77
C ALA A 48 4.15 -5.51 -28.75
N SER A 49 3.47 -6.54 -29.25
CA SER A 49 2.01 -6.61 -29.25
C SER A 49 1.41 -6.53 -27.84
N ILE A 50 2.02 -7.21 -26.87
CA ILE A 50 1.56 -7.22 -25.47
C ILE A 50 1.86 -5.89 -24.80
N LEU A 51 3.07 -5.33 -25.01
CA LEU A 51 3.40 -4.00 -24.50
C LEU A 51 2.40 -2.94 -25.01
N LYS A 52 2.11 -2.92 -26.31
CA LYS A 52 1.16 -1.98 -26.93
C LYS A 52 -0.30 -2.21 -26.52
N LEU A 53 -0.65 -3.44 -26.16
CA LEU A 53 -1.99 -3.76 -25.67
C LEU A 53 -2.24 -3.07 -24.32
N HIS A 54 -1.26 -3.12 -23.42
CA HIS A 54 -1.43 -2.69 -22.03
C HIS A 54 -0.84 -1.32 -21.67
N SER A 55 -0.10 -0.69 -22.58
CA SER A 55 0.54 0.61 -22.36
C SER A 55 0.28 1.56 -23.51
N ASN A 56 -0.34 2.70 -23.19
CA ASN A 56 -0.49 3.80 -24.15
C ASN A 56 0.86 4.39 -24.57
N TYR A 57 1.85 4.38 -23.66
CA TYR A 57 3.22 4.78 -23.96
C TYR A 57 3.81 3.91 -25.06
N PHE A 58 3.86 2.57 -24.89
CA PHE A 58 4.47 1.68 -25.88
C PHE A 58 3.73 1.68 -27.21
N ARG A 59 2.40 1.90 -27.20
CA ARG A 59 1.59 2.07 -28.42
C ARG A 59 2.05 3.23 -29.28
N LYS A 60 2.37 4.37 -28.67
CA LYS A 60 2.88 5.56 -29.36
C LYS A 60 4.38 5.48 -29.64
N PHE A 61 5.13 4.98 -28.67
CA PHE A 61 6.59 5.08 -28.64
C PHE A 61 7.30 4.05 -29.53
N LEU A 62 6.81 2.81 -29.61
CA LEU A 62 7.53 1.75 -30.35
C LEU A 62 7.49 1.98 -31.87
N ASP A 63 6.38 2.47 -32.42
CA ASP A 63 6.21 2.71 -33.87
C ASP A 63 6.31 4.20 -34.24
N SER A 64 6.88 5.03 -33.37
CA SER A 64 7.01 6.47 -33.66
C SER A 64 7.82 6.67 -34.95
N PRO A 65 7.34 7.51 -35.90
CA PRO A 65 8.03 7.76 -37.17
C PRO A 65 9.39 8.43 -37.00
N GLU A 66 9.64 9.04 -35.84
CA GLU A 66 10.92 9.68 -35.50
C GLU A 66 12.01 8.66 -35.18
N LYS A 67 11.65 7.39 -34.94
CA LYS A 67 12.60 6.33 -34.65
C LYS A 67 13.03 5.63 -35.93
N THR A 68 14.33 5.46 -36.08
CA THR A 68 14.89 4.66 -37.16
C THR A 68 14.46 3.20 -36.98
N PRO A 69 13.80 2.59 -37.98
CA PRO A 69 13.47 1.18 -37.93
C PRO A 69 14.75 0.36 -37.83
N ALA A 70 14.68 -0.77 -37.12
CA ALA A 70 15.79 -1.69 -37.02
C ALA A 70 16.25 -2.13 -38.43
N ALA A 71 17.57 -2.28 -38.61
CA ALA A 71 18.12 -2.77 -39.87
C ALA A 71 17.46 -4.10 -40.26
N PRO A 72 17.24 -4.40 -41.56
CA PRO A 72 16.61 -5.65 -41.99
C PRO A 72 17.34 -6.93 -41.51
N SER A 73 18.62 -6.80 -41.14
CA SER A 73 19.47 -7.86 -40.59
C SER A 73 19.46 -7.98 -39.06
N ALA A 74 18.76 -7.08 -38.36
CA ALA A 74 18.71 -7.08 -36.89
C ALA A 74 17.91 -8.29 -36.38
N SER A 75 18.44 -8.95 -35.34
CA SER A 75 17.76 -10.08 -34.69
C SER A 75 16.52 -9.66 -33.88
N TRP A 76 16.40 -8.38 -33.57
CA TRP A 76 15.31 -7.80 -32.78
C TRP A 76 14.66 -6.67 -33.56
N LYS A 77 13.33 -6.62 -33.54
CA LYS A 77 12.58 -5.50 -34.14
C LYS A 77 12.74 -4.23 -33.30
N TYR A 78 12.86 -4.40 -31.99
CA TYR A 78 13.01 -3.34 -31.00
C TYR A 78 14.10 -3.74 -30.02
N ASP A 79 15.11 -2.90 -29.84
CA ASP A 79 16.22 -3.13 -28.91
C ASP A 79 16.42 -1.87 -28.08
N TYR A 80 16.20 -1.98 -26.78
CA TYR A 80 16.18 -0.85 -25.86
C TYR A 80 17.09 -1.08 -24.66
N VAL A 81 17.64 0.01 -24.14
CA VAL A 81 18.47 0.07 -22.94
C VAL A 81 17.87 1.06 -21.96
N SER A 82 18.05 0.85 -20.66
CA SER A 82 17.70 1.85 -19.65
C SER A 82 18.71 2.99 -19.66
N VAL A 83 18.22 4.22 -19.61
CA VAL A 83 19.02 5.43 -19.47
C VAL A 83 18.48 6.21 -18.27
N VAL A 84 19.38 6.66 -17.40
CA VAL A 84 19.06 7.51 -16.24
C VAL A 84 19.23 8.98 -16.65
N ASP A 85 18.19 9.77 -16.43
CA ASP A 85 18.14 11.20 -16.73
C ASP A 85 18.82 12.03 -15.62
N GLU A 86 19.04 13.33 -15.87
CA GLU A 86 19.72 14.25 -14.93
C GLU A 86 18.99 14.39 -13.59
N ASP A 87 17.67 14.15 -13.56
CA ASP A 87 16.84 14.20 -12.36
C ASP A 87 16.86 12.88 -11.55
N GLY A 88 17.55 11.85 -12.06
CA GLY A 88 17.64 10.53 -11.46
C GLY A 88 16.38 9.67 -11.65
N GLU A 89 15.43 10.07 -12.51
CA GLU A 89 14.48 9.14 -13.12
C GLU A 89 15.14 8.38 -14.28
N TRP A 90 14.48 7.33 -14.77
CA TRP A 90 15.03 6.54 -15.87
C TRP A 90 13.95 6.11 -16.84
N GLY A 91 14.34 5.96 -18.10
CA GLY A 91 13.48 5.55 -19.21
C GLY A 91 14.14 4.51 -20.11
N LEU A 92 13.38 4.01 -21.08
CA LEU A 92 13.89 3.10 -22.11
C LEU A 92 14.24 3.90 -23.36
N GLU A 93 15.48 3.78 -23.83
CA GLU A 93 15.95 4.40 -25.07
C GLU A 93 16.38 3.36 -26.10
N VAL A 94 16.30 3.71 -27.38
CA VAL A 94 16.69 2.82 -28.48
C VAL A 94 18.19 2.55 -28.38
N CYS A 95 18.60 1.28 -28.44
CA CYS A 95 20.00 0.91 -28.49
C CYS A 95 20.64 1.43 -29.80
N GLY A 96 21.39 2.52 -29.72
CA GLY A 96 22.23 3.07 -30.79
C GLY A 96 23.71 2.79 -30.57
N GLN A 97 24.56 3.27 -31.48
CA GLN A 97 26.04 3.12 -31.36
C GLN A 97 26.65 3.86 -30.17
N ASN A 98 25.91 4.79 -29.55
CA ASN A 98 26.35 5.60 -28.40
C ASN A 98 25.50 5.39 -27.13
N ALA A 99 24.44 4.58 -27.19
CA ALA A 99 23.56 4.34 -26.05
C ALA A 99 23.90 2.97 -25.45
N GLU A 100 24.79 2.99 -24.46
CA GLU A 100 24.99 1.86 -23.55
C GLU A 100 23.99 2.01 -22.41
N ALA A 101 23.49 0.89 -21.86
CA ALA A 101 22.67 0.96 -20.65
C ALA A 101 23.47 1.73 -19.60
N SER A 102 22.85 2.71 -18.92
CA SER A 102 23.51 3.42 -17.82
C SER A 102 24.16 2.37 -16.93
N ALA A 103 25.48 2.49 -16.77
CA ALA A 103 26.26 1.48 -16.09
C ALA A 103 25.76 1.34 -14.64
N ASN A 104 26.17 0.25 -14.00
CA ASN A 104 25.70 -0.10 -12.65
C ASN A 104 26.33 0.79 -11.56
N ASP A 105 26.77 2.00 -11.90
CA ASP A 105 27.22 3.01 -10.96
C ASP A 105 25.98 3.56 -10.24
N GLY A 106 25.62 2.91 -9.13
CA GLY A 106 24.48 3.24 -8.25
C GLY A 106 24.49 4.65 -7.62
N HIS A 107 25.19 5.60 -8.24
CA HIS A 107 25.22 7.02 -7.94
C HIS A 107 24.21 7.85 -8.77
N SER A 108 23.58 7.27 -9.79
CA SER A 108 22.66 7.98 -10.69
C SER A 108 21.18 7.96 -10.24
N LEU A 109 20.77 6.95 -9.47
CA LEU A 109 19.40 6.85 -8.95
C LEU A 109 19.33 7.42 -7.51
N PRO A 110 18.25 8.16 -7.16
CA PRO A 110 18.09 8.66 -5.81
C PRO A 110 17.76 7.52 -4.84
N LEU A 111 18.49 7.49 -3.73
CA LEU A 111 18.27 6.53 -2.65
C LEU A 111 16.82 6.63 -2.11
N PRO A 112 16.19 5.49 -1.74
CA PRO A 112 16.77 4.16 -1.59
C PRO A 112 16.74 3.30 -2.86
N ARG A 113 16.44 3.87 -4.05
CA ARG A 113 16.33 3.11 -5.30
C ARG A 113 17.69 2.57 -5.71
N THR A 114 17.69 1.34 -6.19
CA THR A 114 18.88 0.66 -6.72
C THR A 114 18.56 0.08 -8.08
N PRO A 115 19.55 -0.10 -8.98
CA PRO A 115 19.34 -0.79 -10.25
C PRO A 115 18.65 -2.14 -10.10
N VAL A 116 19.01 -2.89 -9.04
CA VAL A 116 18.42 -4.20 -8.73
C VAL A 116 16.95 -4.08 -8.35
N SER A 117 16.59 -3.19 -7.42
CA SER A 117 15.20 -3.02 -7.00
C SER A 117 14.32 -2.53 -8.15
N GLU A 118 14.83 -1.63 -8.99
CA GLU A 118 14.15 -1.14 -10.19
C GLU A 118 13.94 -2.25 -11.23
N ALA A 119 14.95 -3.08 -11.48
CA ALA A 119 14.83 -4.21 -12.40
C ALA A 119 13.82 -5.25 -11.91
N VAL A 120 13.74 -5.49 -10.60
CA VAL A 120 12.74 -6.39 -9.99
C VAL A 120 11.33 -5.80 -10.10
N ALA A 121 11.14 -4.52 -9.78
CA ALA A 121 9.86 -3.85 -9.92
C ALA A 121 9.39 -3.84 -11.39
N PHE A 122 10.30 -3.58 -12.33
CA PHE A 122 10.00 -3.61 -13.75
C PHE A 122 9.66 -5.02 -14.26
N GLU A 123 10.37 -6.06 -13.81
CA GLU A 123 9.99 -7.44 -14.12
C GLU A 123 8.59 -7.77 -13.62
N LYS A 124 8.24 -7.38 -12.39
CA LYS A 124 6.91 -7.62 -11.82
C LYS A 124 5.82 -6.83 -12.53
N PHE A 125 6.13 -5.62 -13.00
CA PHE A 125 5.28 -4.86 -13.91
C PHE A 125 5.09 -5.57 -15.26
N LEU A 126 6.14 -6.13 -15.86
CA LEU A 126 5.99 -6.97 -17.06
C LEU A 126 5.16 -8.22 -16.77
N ASN A 127 5.35 -8.87 -15.63
CA ASN A 127 4.52 -10.01 -15.24
C ASN A 127 3.03 -9.64 -15.19
N ALA A 128 2.67 -8.44 -14.71
CA ALA A 128 1.30 -7.95 -14.76
C ALA A 128 0.77 -7.88 -16.21
N MET A 129 1.54 -7.33 -17.16
CA MET A 129 1.18 -7.32 -18.58
C MET A 129 0.98 -8.70 -19.20
N TYR A 130 1.65 -9.72 -18.67
CA TYR A 130 1.54 -11.11 -19.13
C TYR A 130 0.57 -11.95 -18.29
N SER A 131 -0.15 -11.32 -17.34
CA SER A 131 -1.02 -12.03 -16.39
C SER A 131 -0.30 -13.16 -15.64
N LYS A 132 0.99 -12.98 -15.36
CA LYS A 132 1.79 -13.90 -14.56
C LYS A 132 1.64 -13.54 -13.07
N PRO A 133 1.29 -14.50 -12.20
CA PRO A 133 1.23 -14.25 -10.76
C PRO A 133 2.58 -13.76 -10.22
N THR A 134 2.54 -12.73 -9.39
CA THR A 134 3.72 -12.18 -8.71
C THR A 134 3.44 -12.00 -7.24
N ALA A 135 4.43 -12.33 -6.40
CA ALA A 135 4.43 -11.92 -5.01
C ALA A 135 5.01 -10.51 -4.91
N ILE A 136 4.39 -9.68 -4.08
CA ILE A 136 4.84 -8.36 -3.69
C ILE A 136 5.55 -8.51 -2.35
N GLU A 137 6.76 -7.98 -2.27
CA GLU A 137 7.62 -8.19 -1.12
C GLU A 137 7.28 -7.22 0.02
N ASP A 138 7.13 -5.94 -0.29
CA ASP A 138 6.80 -4.88 0.67
C ASP A 138 6.12 -3.67 0.00
N SER A 139 5.72 -2.68 0.81
CA SER A 139 5.05 -1.47 0.32
C SER A 139 5.90 -0.62 -0.62
N ARG A 140 7.23 -0.68 -0.53
CA ARG A 140 8.13 0.05 -1.43
C ARG A 140 8.09 -0.55 -2.82
N GLU A 141 8.12 -1.87 -2.91
CA GLU A 141 8.04 -2.56 -4.19
C GLU A 141 6.72 -2.26 -4.92
N LEU A 142 5.58 -2.24 -4.21
CA LEU A 142 4.30 -1.83 -4.80
C LEU A 142 4.34 -0.37 -5.29
N HIS A 143 5.00 0.51 -4.56
CA HIS A 143 5.20 1.91 -4.97
C HIS A 143 6.03 2.02 -6.24
N ASP A 144 7.13 1.28 -6.35
CA ASP A 144 7.98 1.27 -7.53
C ASP A 144 7.26 0.69 -8.74
N MET A 145 6.54 -0.42 -8.57
CA MET A 145 5.67 -1.00 -9.60
C MET A 145 4.62 0.02 -10.09
N THR A 146 4.00 0.75 -9.17
CA THR A 146 2.98 1.77 -9.49
C THR A 146 3.59 2.95 -10.22
N ARG A 147 4.77 3.44 -9.80
CA ARG A 147 5.49 4.52 -10.48
C ARG A 147 5.85 4.13 -11.91
N LEU A 148 6.37 2.92 -12.12
CA LEU A 148 6.69 2.41 -13.46
C LEU A 148 5.43 2.28 -14.31
N ALA A 149 4.35 1.73 -13.77
CA ALA A 149 3.09 1.62 -14.48
C ALA A 149 2.50 2.99 -14.85
N ASP A 150 2.64 4.00 -13.99
CA ASP A 150 2.24 5.38 -14.29
C ASP A 150 3.07 5.98 -15.42
N PHE A 151 4.41 5.91 -15.31
CA PHE A 151 5.34 6.38 -16.31
C PHE A 151 5.09 5.76 -17.69
N TYR A 152 4.88 4.45 -17.74
CA TYR A 152 4.55 3.72 -18.96
C TYR A 152 3.06 3.70 -19.29
N CYS A 153 2.23 4.53 -18.66
CA CYS A 153 0.78 4.66 -18.92
C CYS A 153 0.04 3.32 -18.98
N ALA A 154 0.18 2.52 -17.92
CA ALA A 154 -0.22 1.13 -17.79
C ALA A 154 -0.77 0.78 -16.39
N LEU A 155 -1.24 1.78 -15.62
CA LEU A 155 -1.90 1.57 -14.32
C LEU A 155 -3.05 0.55 -14.35
N PRO A 156 -3.94 0.51 -15.39
CA PRO A 156 -5.06 -0.43 -15.40
C PRO A 156 -4.63 -1.90 -15.35
N VAL A 157 -3.57 -2.28 -16.08
CA VAL A 157 -3.10 -3.67 -16.09
C VAL A 157 -2.44 -4.05 -14.77
N LEU A 158 -1.71 -3.11 -14.15
CA LEU A 158 -1.14 -3.33 -12.83
C LEU A 158 -2.25 -3.50 -11.80
N SER A 159 -3.23 -2.60 -11.77
CA SER A 159 -4.40 -2.69 -10.87
C SER A 159 -5.12 -4.02 -11.02
N THR A 160 -5.38 -4.46 -12.25
CA THR A 160 -6.02 -5.76 -12.52
C THR A 160 -5.20 -6.94 -11.97
N SER A 161 -3.86 -6.90 -12.10
CA SER A 161 -3.00 -7.97 -11.60
C SER A 161 -3.03 -8.12 -10.08
N LEU A 162 -3.31 -7.03 -9.35
CA LEU A 162 -3.31 -7.03 -7.88
C LEU A 162 -4.41 -7.89 -7.27
N TYR A 163 -5.51 -8.14 -7.98
CA TYR A 163 -6.54 -9.09 -7.53
C TYR A 163 -6.00 -10.48 -7.27
N ILE A 164 -4.92 -10.88 -7.96
CA ILE A 164 -4.23 -12.15 -7.75
C ILE A 164 -2.99 -11.93 -6.88
N SER A 165 -2.15 -10.96 -7.25
CA SER A 165 -0.85 -10.78 -6.61
C SER A 165 -0.94 -10.52 -5.11
N LEU A 166 -1.91 -9.74 -4.63
CA LEU A 166 -2.05 -9.42 -3.19
C LEU A 166 -2.18 -10.67 -2.31
N TRP A 167 -2.92 -11.69 -2.76
CA TRP A 167 -3.10 -12.94 -2.01
C TRP A 167 -1.87 -13.84 -2.02
N HIS A 168 -0.97 -13.64 -2.99
CA HIS A 168 0.30 -14.35 -3.09
C HIS A 168 1.45 -13.59 -2.41
N SER A 169 1.15 -12.54 -1.65
CA SER A 169 2.14 -11.60 -1.10
C SER A 169 2.16 -11.58 0.42
N PRO A 170 2.50 -12.69 1.11
CA PRO A 170 2.41 -12.78 2.57
C PRO A 170 3.25 -11.72 3.29
N LYS A 171 4.44 -11.40 2.78
CA LYS A 171 5.32 -10.37 3.37
C LYS A 171 4.73 -8.97 3.24
N PHE A 172 4.15 -8.63 2.10
CA PHE A 172 3.42 -7.38 1.93
C PHE A 172 2.18 -7.30 2.86
N LEU A 173 1.47 -8.42 3.04
CA LEU A 173 0.35 -8.47 3.97
C LEU A 173 0.79 -8.26 5.43
N ASP A 174 1.95 -8.81 5.81
CA ASP A 174 2.53 -8.58 7.13
C ASP A 174 3.00 -7.12 7.29
N ASP A 175 3.57 -6.51 6.24
CA ASP A 175 3.92 -5.08 6.20
C ASP A 175 2.69 -4.20 6.42
N ILE A 176 1.56 -4.48 5.75
CA ILE A 176 0.27 -3.80 5.98
C ILE A 176 -0.22 -3.98 7.42
N ARG A 177 -0.16 -5.19 7.99
CA ARG A 177 -0.63 -5.42 9.37
C ARG A 177 0.18 -4.63 10.39
N SER A 178 1.49 -4.49 10.15
CA SER A 178 2.39 -3.72 11.01
C SER A 178 2.02 -2.23 11.11
N LEU A 179 1.23 -1.70 10.17
CA LEU A 179 0.75 -0.31 10.20
C LEU A 179 -0.10 -0.02 11.46
N SER A 180 -0.81 -1.04 11.97
CA SER A 180 -1.65 -0.92 13.17
C SER A 180 -0.85 -0.52 14.41
N THR A 181 0.40 -0.97 14.51
CA THR A 181 1.27 -0.74 15.68
C THR A 181 2.24 0.43 15.47
N ALA A 182 2.76 0.60 14.25
CA ALA A 182 3.80 1.57 13.93
C ALA A 182 3.34 3.04 13.97
N ALA A 183 2.09 3.33 13.58
CA ALA A 183 1.55 4.68 13.55
C ALA A 183 1.16 5.21 14.94
N TYR A 184 0.72 4.33 15.84
CA TYR A 184 0.29 4.72 17.20
C TYR A 184 1.46 5.09 18.12
N HIS A 185 2.61 4.43 17.98
CA HIS A 185 3.78 4.64 18.84
C HIS A 185 4.69 5.80 18.41
N LYS A 186 4.50 6.34 17.21
CA LYS A 186 5.23 7.51 16.70
C LYS A 186 4.44 8.80 16.89
N ARG A 187 3.78 8.99 18.04
CA ARG A 187 3.33 10.33 18.43
C ARG A 187 4.55 11.24 18.36
N PRO A 188 4.55 12.32 17.57
CA PRO A 188 5.51 13.37 17.81
C PRO A 188 5.26 13.78 19.27
N VAL A 189 6.27 13.61 20.12
CA VAL A 189 6.30 14.31 21.40
C VAL A 189 6.02 15.75 21.02
N ARG A 190 4.86 16.29 21.46
CA ARG A 190 4.60 17.72 21.35
C ARG A 190 5.74 18.37 22.13
N ASP A 191 6.80 18.75 21.44
CA ASP A 191 7.83 19.57 22.03
C ASP A 191 7.20 20.95 22.16
N THR A 192 6.54 21.17 23.30
CA THR A 192 5.84 22.40 23.67
C THR A 192 6.80 23.58 23.85
N ARG A 193 8.03 23.50 23.29
CA ARG A 193 9.11 24.48 23.47
C ARG A 193 9.35 25.38 22.27
N VAL A 194 8.63 25.22 21.15
CA VAL A 194 8.71 26.15 20.02
C VAL A 194 7.34 26.82 19.80
N LEU A 195 6.99 27.71 20.73
CA LEU A 195 5.94 28.71 20.53
C LEU A 195 6.40 29.68 19.42
N GLY A 196 5.96 29.44 18.18
CA GLY A 196 6.08 30.44 17.11
C GLY A 196 6.40 29.94 15.70
N ALA A 197 6.74 28.66 15.51
CA ALA A 197 6.94 28.10 14.17
C ALA A 197 5.71 27.30 13.75
N THR A 198 5.04 27.71 12.67
CA THR A 198 4.05 26.87 11.99
C THR A 198 4.76 25.57 11.59
N PRO A 199 4.30 24.39 12.05
CA PRO A 199 4.92 23.14 11.64
C PRO A 199 4.82 23.00 10.11
N PRO A 200 5.86 22.43 9.46
CA PRO A 200 5.83 22.21 8.01
C PRO A 200 4.62 21.34 7.64
N ILE A 201 3.93 21.72 6.57
CA ILE A 201 2.84 20.93 6.01
C ILE A 201 3.46 19.64 5.45
N VAL A 202 3.07 18.49 6.00
CA VAL A 202 3.54 17.18 5.55
C VAL A 202 2.53 16.62 4.55
N THR A 203 2.95 16.49 3.30
CA THR A 203 2.15 15.93 2.20
C THR A 203 2.63 14.55 1.74
N GLU A 204 3.89 14.24 2.05
CA GLU A 204 4.55 13.00 1.68
C GLU A 204 4.90 12.15 2.91
N PHE A 205 4.61 10.86 2.81
CA PHE A 205 4.88 9.89 3.85
C PHE A 205 5.68 8.72 3.29
N PRO A 206 6.43 7.98 4.13
CA PRO A 206 7.14 6.78 3.71
C PRO A 206 6.21 5.79 2.98
N PRO A 207 6.70 4.97 2.03
CA PRO A 207 5.87 4.04 1.28
C PRO A 207 5.06 3.07 2.15
N ASN A 208 5.60 2.67 3.30
CA ASN A 208 4.92 1.83 4.29
C ASN A 208 4.11 2.65 5.32
N HIS A 209 3.45 3.73 4.88
CA HIS A 209 2.56 4.53 5.70
C HIS A 209 1.11 4.38 5.19
N PRO A 210 0.09 4.27 6.07
CA PRO A 210 -1.29 4.03 5.65
C PRO A 210 -1.81 5.10 4.67
N VAL A 211 -1.44 6.37 4.86
CA VAL A 211 -1.81 7.45 3.93
C VAL A 211 -1.15 7.28 2.56
N SER A 212 0.11 6.84 2.49
CA SER A 212 0.81 6.61 1.21
C SER A 212 0.18 5.45 0.45
N LEU A 213 -0.12 4.36 1.13
CA LEU A 213 -0.80 3.22 0.52
C LEU A 213 -2.24 3.55 0.12
N LEU A 214 -2.94 4.41 0.87
CA LEU A 214 -4.26 4.89 0.48
C LEU A 214 -4.21 5.74 -0.80
N LYS A 215 -3.28 6.70 -0.89
CA LYS A 215 -3.01 7.49 -2.10
C LYS A 215 -2.70 6.58 -3.29
N LEU A 216 -1.84 5.59 -3.07
CA LEU A 216 -1.44 4.62 -4.08
C LEU A 216 -2.62 3.75 -4.54
N ALA A 217 -3.44 3.27 -3.62
CA ALA A 217 -4.63 2.49 -3.93
C ALA A 217 -5.66 3.31 -4.73
N ALA A 218 -5.78 4.60 -4.44
CA ALA A 218 -6.62 5.52 -5.21
C ALA A 218 -6.09 5.75 -6.62
N LYS A 219 -4.78 5.96 -6.78
CA LYS A 219 -4.13 6.08 -8.10
C LYS A 219 -4.28 4.81 -8.94
N LEU A 220 -4.20 3.65 -8.31
CA LEU A 220 -4.47 2.35 -8.93
C LEU A 220 -5.96 2.04 -9.04
N ARG A 221 -6.86 2.92 -8.59
CA ARG A 221 -8.31 2.69 -8.57
C ARG A 221 -8.67 1.27 -8.10
N HIS A 222 -7.92 0.73 -7.12
CA HIS A 222 -7.98 -0.68 -6.74
C HIS A 222 -8.88 -0.84 -5.49
N PRO A 223 -10.14 -1.32 -5.64
CA PRO A 223 -11.14 -1.16 -4.59
C PRO A 223 -10.82 -1.92 -3.30
N ILE A 224 -10.28 -3.14 -3.41
CA ILE A 224 -9.96 -3.96 -2.23
C ILE A 224 -8.86 -3.29 -1.39
N LEU A 225 -7.80 -2.82 -2.05
CA LEU A 225 -6.67 -2.19 -1.36
C LEU A 225 -7.08 -0.82 -0.79
N PHE A 226 -7.91 -0.07 -1.51
CA PHE A 226 -8.41 1.22 -1.05
C PHE A 226 -9.27 1.08 0.20
N ARG A 227 -10.22 0.13 0.21
CA ARG A 227 -11.05 -0.16 1.38
C ARG A 227 -10.23 -0.61 2.57
N GLU A 228 -9.28 -1.53 2.34
CA GLU A 228 -8.35 -1.98 3.37
C GLU A 228 -7.63 -0.78 4.01
N MET A 229 -7.02 0.08 3.18
CA MET A 229 -6.25 1.23 3.69
C MET A 229 -7.14 2.29 4.33
N MET A 230 -8.39 2.47 3.86
CA MET A 230 -9.33 3.38 4.48
C MET A 230 -9.69 2.94 5.91
N VAL A 231 -9.81 1.63 6.17
CA VAL A 231 -10.02 1.12 7.52
C VAL A 231 -8.88 1.52 8.45
N TYR A 232 -7.62 1.34 8.03
CA TYR A 232 -6.45 1.74 8.82
C TYR A 232 -6.35 3.25 9.02
N VAL A 233 -6.64 4.06 8.00
CA VAL A 233 -6.59 5.53 8.11
C VAL A 233 -7.69 6.03 9.06
N VAL A 234 -8.92 5.55 8.92
CA VAL A 234 -10.05 5.92 9.80
C VAL A 234 -9.79 5.50 11.25
N SER A 235 -9.26 4.29 11.48
CA SER A 235 -9.02 3.78 12.83
C SER A 235 -7.97 4.57 13.61
N LEU A 236 -7.10 5.30 12.90
CA LEU A 236 -6.00 6.09 13.46
C LEU A 236 -6.22 7.60 13.31
N TRP A 237 -7.34 8.04 12.73
CA TRP A 237 -7.56 9.43 12.32
C TRP A 237 -7.56 10.40 13.49
N GLU A 238 -8.26 10.11 14.59
CA GLU A 238 -8.36 11.04 15.74
C GLU A 238 -6.99 11.43 16.31
N SER A 239 -6.04 10.48 16.30
CA SER A 239 -4.69 10.72 16.83
C SER A 239 -3.76 11.42 15.83
N ASN A 240 -4.09 11.43 14.54
CA ASN A 240 -3.16 11.82 13.47
C ASN A 240 -3.72 12.85 12.47
N SER A 241 -4.98 13.26 12.60
CA SER A 241 -5.68 14.15 11.65
C SER A 241 -4.88 15.41 11.35
N SER A 242 -4.32 16.08 12.35
CA SER A 242 -3.52 17.31 12.16
C SER A 242 -2.29 17.12 11.27
N ILE A 243 -1.76 15.89 11.18
CA ILE A 243 -0.58 15.55 10.37
C ILE A 243 -1.02 15.04 8.99
N TRP A 244 -2.08 14.23 8.94
CA TRP A 244 -2.50 13.53 7.73
C TRP A 244 -3.44 14.35 6.83
N GLU A 245 -4.20 15.28 7.41
CA GLU A 245 -5.21 16.08 6.70
C GLU A 245 -4.69 16.80 5.46
N PRO A 246 -3.49 17.42 5.45
CA PRO A 246 -2.98 18.06 4.24
C PRO A 246 -2.79 17.08 3.07
N ALA A 247 -2.17 15.92 3.32
CA ALA A 247 -1.93 14.91 2.30
C ALA A 247 -3.22 14.26 1.78
N ILE A 248 -4.21 14.08 2.66
CA ILE A 248 -5.53 13.55 2.29
C ILE A 248 -6.27 14.54 1.39
N LYS A 249 -6.24 15.83 1.72
CA LYS A 249 -6.88 16.89 0.91
C LYS A 249 -6.21 17.05 -0.43
N GLU A 250 -4.88 17.03 -0.48
CA GLU A 250 -4.13 17.09 -1.74
C GLU A 250 -4.51 15.93 -2.66
N ALA A 251 -4.72 14.74 -2.10
CA ALA A 251 -5.16 13.57 -2.85
C ALA A 251 -6.66 13.58 -3.22
N GLY A 252 -7.43 14.58 -2.80
CA GLY A 252 -8.89 14.65 -3.03
C GLY A 252 -9.68 13.56 -2.31
N LEU A 253 -9.18 13.06 -1.16
CA LEU A 253 -9.76 11.94 -0.43
C LEU A 253 -10.51 12.38 0.86
N ASP A 254 -10.65 13.67 1.10
CA ASP A 254 -11.18 14.23 2.34
C ASP A 254 -12.69 14.00 2.51
N ASP A 255 -13.46 14.04 1.43
CA ASP A 255 -14.91 13.79 1.49
C ASP A 255 -15.21 12.33 1.88
N VAL A 256 -14.63 11.37 1.14
CA VAL A 256 -14.79 9.94 1.43
C VAL A 256 -14.25 9.58 2.81
N LEU A 257 -13.12 10.15 3.22
CA LEU A 257 -12.58 9.93 4.56
C LEU A 257 -13.50 10.47 5.65
N THR A 258 -13.94 11.72 5.51
CA THR A 258 -14.85 12.37 6.47
C THR A 258 -16.15 11.58 6.60
N LYS A 259 -16.75 11.17 5.48
CA LYS A 259 -17.96 10.35 5.46
C LYS A 259 -17.75 9.02 6.19
N THR A 260 -16.66 8.32 5.89
CA THR A 260 -16.35 7.01 6.48
C THR A 260 -16.06 7.13 7.97
N TYR A 261 -15.25 8.11 8.37
CA TYR A 261 -14.94 8.40 9.77
C TYR A 261 -16.20 8.76 10.57
N ASN A 262 -17.04 9.66 10.04
CA ASN A 262 -18.28 10.05 10.70
C ASN A 262 -19.25 8.87 10.87
N ALA A 263 -19.28 7.93 9.92
CA ALA A 263 -20.10 6.73 10.05
C ALA A 263 -19.68 5.86 11.26
N VAL A 264 -18.38 5.69 11.47
CA VAL A 264 -17.82 4.97 12.64
C VAL A 264 -18.15 5.72 13.94
N TYR A 265 -17.91 7.04 13.98
CA TYR A 265 -18.19 7.85 15.19
C TYR A 265 -19.67 7.92 15.52
N HIS A 266 -20.54 7.97 14.52
CA HIS A 266 -21.98 7.92 14.72
C HIS A 266 -22.42 6.57 15.31
N LEU A 267 -21.83 5.46 14.85
CA LEU A 267 -22.08 4.13 15.42
C LEU A 267 -21.57 4.03 16.87
N GLN A 268 -20.36 4.54 17.13
CA GLN A 268 -19.81 4.64 18.48
C GLN A 268 -20.74 5.45 19.41
N ALA A 269 -21.18 6.63 18.98
CA ALA A 269 -22.10 7.47 19.75
C ALA A 269 -23.43 6.76 20.04
N LYS A 270 -23.98 6.02 19.09
CA LYS A 270 -25.19 5.20 19.29
C LYS A 270 -24.99 4.12 20.36
N VAL A 271 -23.87 3.41 20.33
CA VAL A 271 -23.52 2.40 21.35
C VAL A 271 -23.52 3.03 22.73
N PHE A 272 -22.77 4.13 22.92
CA PHE A 272 -22.68 4.79 24.21
C PHE A 272 -24.01 5.38 24.68
N PHE A 273 -24.78 6.00 23.79
CA PHE A 273 -26.11 6.48 24.11
C PHE A 273 -27.02 5.36 24.63
N CYS A 274 -27.01 4.19 23.98
CA CYS A 274 -27.79 3.04 24.41
C CYS A 274 -27.31 2.47 25.75
N ILE A 275 -25.99 2.40 25.97
CA ILE A 275 -25.42 1.99 27.26
C ILE A 275 -25.89 2.92 28.39
N PHE A 276 -25.80 4.24 28.20
CA PHE A 276 -26.19 5.22 29.21
C PHE A 276 -27.70 5.23 29.44
N ARG A 277 -28.50 5.19 28.37
CA ARG A 277 -29.96 5.06 28.47
C ARG A 277 -30.34 3.82 29.27
N GLY A 278 -29.68 2.70 28.97
CA GLY A 278 -29.81 1.45 29.71
C GLY A 278 -29.56 1.60 31.20
N ALA A 279 -28.46 2.27 31.58
CA ALA A 279 -28.10 2.48 32.97
C ALA A 279 -29.12 3.32 33.76
N VAL A 280 -29.89 4.16 33.07
CA VAL A 280 -30.98 4.94 33.67
C VAL A 280 -32.21 4.09 33.92
N ILE A 281 -32.59 3.24 32.96
CA ILE A 281 -33.89 2.55 32.97
C ILE A 281 -33.86 1.13 33.52
N ASP A 282 -32.70 0.48 33.53
CA ASP A 282 -32.53 -0.91 33.97
C ASP A 282 -31.41 -0.98 35.03
N GLU A 283 -31.80 -1.34 36.26
CA GLU A 283 -30.88 -1.45 37.39
C GLU A 283 -29.90 -2.62 37.25
N ALA A 284 -30.34 -3.77 36.74
CA ALA A 284 -29.46 -4.91 36.53
C ALA A 284 -28.38 -4.57 35.48
N TRP A 285 -28.80 -3.92 34.39
CA TRP A 285 -27.90 -3.40 33.37
C TRP A 285 -26.90 -2.40 33.96
N ARG A 286 -27.40 -1.43 34.74
CA ARG A 286 -26.57 -0.44 35.43
C ARG A 286 -25.49 -1.13 36.27
N VAL A 287 -25.88 -2.03 37.17
CA VAL A 287 -24.93 -2.73 38.05
C VAL A 287 -23.90 -3.51 37.24
N LYS A 288 -24.32 -4.19 36.16
CA LYS A 288 -23.42 -4.94 35.27
C LYS A 288 -22.39 -4.04 34.57
N VAL A 289 -22.84 -2.95 33.95
CA VAL A 289 -21.95 -2.03 33.21
C VAL A 289 -21.01 -1.30 34.16
N TYR A 290 -21.49 -0.80 35.30
CA TYR A 290 -20.62 -0.18 36.31
C TYR A 290 -19.61 -1.16 36.87
N GLY A 291 -20.03 -2.40 37.19
CA GLY A 291 -19.13 -3.43 37.66
C GLY A 291 -18.01 -3.72 36.66
N LEU A 292 -18.33 -3.81 35.36
CA LEU A 292 -17.33 -3.97 34.31
C LEU A 292 -16.41 -2.74 34.20
N ALA A 293 -16.99 -1.53 34.17
CA ALA A 293 -16.22 -0.30 34.06
C ALA A 293 -15.20 -0.17 35.20
N SER A 294 -15.60 -0.47 36.45
CA SER A 294 -14.70 -0.46 37.60
C SER A 294 -13.61 -1.53 37.54
N GLN A 295 -13.89 -2.73 37.03
CA GLN A 295 -12.87 -3.76 36.82
C GLN A 295 -11.84 -3.32 35.77
N LEU A 296 -12.32 -2.70 34.69
CA LEU A 296 -11.47 -2.21 33.63
C LEU A 296 -10.72 -0.94 34.05
N GLU A 297 -11.26 -0.14 34.99
CA GLU A 297 -10.65 1.12 35.45
C GLU A 297 -9.21 0.93 35.92
N LEU A 298 -8.90 -0.17 36.61
CA LEU A 298 -7.53 -0.46 37.03
C LEU A 298 -6.59 -0.74 35.84
N LEU A 299 -7.08 -1.49 34.84
CA LEU A 299 -6.34 -1.74 33.61
C LEU A 299 -6.18 -0.45 32.79
N MET A 300 -7.20 0.40 32.80
CA MET A 300 -7.23 1.69 32.12
C MET A 300 -6.35 2.72 32.83
N ALA A 301 -6.23 2.73 34.15
CA ALA A 301 -5.40 3.66 34.91
C ALA A 301 -3.89 3.49 34.65
N THR A 302 -3.47 2.28 34.25
CA THR A 302 -2.08 2.03 33.83
C THR A 302 -1.77 2.54 32.42
N ARG A 303 -2.81 2.85 31.62
CA ARG A 303 -2.67 3.38 30.25
C ARG A 303 -3.16 4.82 30.22
N LYS A 304 -2.42 5.72 29.57
CA LYS A 304 -2.68 7.17 29.67
C LYS A 304 -4.02 7.64 29.05
N GLN A 305 -4.77 6.76 28.36
CA GLN A 305 -6.05 7.08 27.72
C GLN A 305 -7.02 5.89 27.79
N MET A 306 -8.32 6.21 27.80
CA MET A 306 -9.42 5.25 27.83
C MET A 306 -9.63 4.70 26.41
N GLU A 307 -9.38 3.41 26.22
CA GLU A 307 -9.34 2.80 24.88
C GLU A 307 -10.69 2.18 24.54
N MET A 308 -11.48 2.91 23.74
CA MET A 308 -12.90 2.64 23.54
C MET A 308 -13.18 1.32 22.82
N ALA A 309 -12.34 0.94 21.85
CA ALA A 309 -12.47 -0.35 21.15
C ALA A 309 -12.29 -1.53 22.11
N PHE A 310 -11.26 -1.48 22.96
CA PHE A 310 -11.04 -2.49 24.01
C PHE A 310 -12.21 -2.57 24.99
N PHE A 311 -12.71 -1.44 25.47
CA PHE A 311 -13.87 -1.41 26.37
C PHE A 311 -15.10 -2.05 25.72
N CYS A 312 -15.42 -1.67 24.48
CA CYS A 312 -16.55 -2.23 23.74
C CYS A 312 -16.39 -3.74 23.52
N GLY A 313 -15.18 -4.21 23.18
CA GLY A 313 -14.88 -5.64 23.03
C GLY A 313 -15.10 -6.43 24.32
N ARG A 314 -14.64 -5.90 25.46
CA ARG A 314 -14.87 -6.51 26.78
C ARG A 314 -16.34 -6.50 27.17
N LEU A 315 -17.04 -5.40 26.89
CA LEU A 315 -18.47 -5.30 27.14
C LEU A 315 -19.24 -6.34 26.35
N ALA A 316 -18.98 -6.48 25.05
CA ALA A 316 -19.63 -7.48 24.21
C ALA A 316 -19.46 -8.90 24.77
N TRP A 317 -18.24 -9.27 25.19
CA TRP A 317 -17.96 -10.57 25.81
C TRP A 317 -18.72 -10.78 27.12
N HIS A 318 -18.74 -9.78 28.01
CA HIS A 318 -19.41 -9.91 29.31
C HIS A 318 -20.95 -9.89 29.25
N LEU A 319 -21.51 -9.47 28.11
CA LEU A 319 -22.95 -9.47 27.87
C LEU A 319 -23.49 -10.82 27.36
N GLU A 320 -22.64 -11.76 26.95
CA GLU A 320 -23.06 -13.03 26.33
C GLU A 320 -24.13 -13.77 27.17
N ASP A 321 -23.87 -13.92 28.47
CA ASP A 321 -24.78 -14.59 29.42
C ASP A 321 -25.65 -13.63 30.26
N PHE A 322 -25.62 -12.33 29.96
CA PHE A 322 -26.44 -11.36 30.70
C PHE A 322 -27.87 -11.33 30.15
N GLU A 323 -28.89 -11.10 30.96
CA GLU A 323 -30.29 -11.02 30.49
C GLU A 323 -30.86 -9.64 30.83
N SER A 324 -31.32 -8.92 29.81
CA SER A 324 -31.91 -7.58 29.90
C SER A 324 -32.50 -7.19 28.55
N ASP A 325 -33.62 -6.47 28.54
CA ASP A 325 -34.21 -5.92 27.31
C ASP A 325 -33.26 -4.94 26.60
N VAL A 326 -32.39 -4.26 27.36
CA VAL A 326 -31.39 -3.33 26.83
C VAL A 326 -30.24 -4.08 26.14
N LYS A 327 -29.93 -5.30 26.59
CA LYS A 327 -28.84 -6.10 26.04
C LYS A 327 -28.99 -6.29 24.54
N LEU A 328 -30.18 -6.66 24.07
CA LEU A 328 -30.36 -7.02 22.66
C LEU A 328 -29.97 -5.86 21.72
N GLU A 329 -30.42 -4.64 22.04
CA GLU A 329 -30.10 -3.45 21.25
C GLU A 329 -28.60 -3.10 21.33
N VAL A 330 -28.01 -3.14 22.53
CA VAL A 330 -26.59 -2.82 22.71
C VAL A 330 -25.69 -3.87 22.06
N SER A 331 -26.02 -5.17 22.17
CA SER A 331 -25.29 -6.26 21.54
C SER A 331 -25.30 -6.18 20.02
N GLN A 332 -26.42 -5.78 19.41
CA GLN A 332 -26.47 -5.56 17.96
C GLN A 332 -25.55 -4.40 17.54
N LEU A 333 -25.64 -3.26 18.23
CA LEU A 333 -24.80 -2.10 17.93
C LEU A 333 -23.30 -2.38 18.17
N LEU A 334 -22.96 -3.14 19.22
CA LEU A 334 -21.60 -3.60 19.48
C LEU A 334 -21.10 -4.54 18.40
N THR A 335 -21.95 -5.43 17.89
CA THR A 335 -21.61 -6.33 16.78
C THR A 335 -21.24 -5.52 15.53
N ASP A 336 -22.00 -4.48 15.23
CA ASP A 336 -21.72 -3.59 14.09
C ASP A 336 -20.43 -2.78 14.33
N LEU A 337 -20.23 -2.23 15.54
CA LEU A 337 -19.06 -1.41 15.89
C LEU A 337 -17.75 -2.22 15.94
N LEU A 338 -17.82 -3.47 16.36
CA LEU A 338 -16.69 -4.39 16.48
C LEU A 338 -16.51 -5.28 15.24
N LYS A 339 -17.26 -5.01 14.17
CA LYS A 339 -17.08 -5.71 12.90
C LYS A 339 -15.67 -5.45 12.35
N ASN A 340 -14.97 -6.52 11.95
CA ASN A 340 -13.70 -6.41 11.24
C ASN A 340 -13.96 -6.40 9.73
N ASN A 341 -13.82 -5.24 9.09
CA ASN A 341 -13.97 -5.07 7.65
C ASN A 341 -12.65 -5.19 6.86
N LEU A 342 -11.54 -5.57 7.52
CA LEU A 342 -10.31 -5.89 6.80
C LEU A 342 -10.53 -7.15 5.93
N VAL A 343 -10.12 -7.06 4.68
CA VAL A 343 -10.18 -8.13 3.68
C VAL A 343 -8.82 -8.82 3.59
N LEU A 344 -7.74 -8.04 3.51
CA LEU A 344 -6.38 -8.53 3.34
C LEU A 344 -5.74 -8.90 4.70
N GLY A 345 -6.09 -8.14 5.75
CA GLY A 345 -5.61 -8.33 7.12
C GLY A 345 -6.46 -9.23 8.02
N LYS A 346 -7.45 -9.97 7.50
CA LYS A 346 -8.52 -10.63 8.27
C LYS A 346 -8.09 -11.76 9.25
N VAL A 347 -6.82 -11.92 9.57
CA VAL A 347 -6.36 -13.07 10.37
C VAL A 347 -6.64 -12.83 11.85
N GLY A 348 -7.62 -13.54 12.41
CA GLY A 348 -7.71 -13.91 13.83
C GLY A 348 -7.90 -12.80 14.88
N PHE A 349 -7.85 -11.52 14.50
CA PHE A 349 -7.93 -10.41 15.44
C PHE A 349 -9.25 -9.64 15.33
N ASN A 350 -9.81 -9.33 16.50
CA ASN A 350 -11.00 -8.50 16.64
C ASN A 350 -10.59 -7.07 17.04
N PRO A 351 -11.39 -6.05 16.69
CA PRO A 351 -11.27 -4.72 17.26
C PRO A 351 -11.19 -4.78 18.79
N GLY A 352 -10.21 -4.07 19.38
CA GLY A 352 -9.99 -4.11 20.81
C GLY A 352 -9.16 -5.29 21.33
N ASP A 353 -8.57 -6.11 20.45
CA ASP A 353 -7.67 -7.21 20.83
C ASP A 353 -6.32 -7.16 20.08
N GLY A 354 -5.29 -7.75 20.68
CA GLY A 354 -3.95 -7.86 20.10
C GLY A 354 -3.38 -6.53 19.59
N GLU A 355 -3.00 -6.52 18.30
CA GLU A 355 -2.44 -5.34 17.61
C GLU A 355 -3.49 -4.24 17.35
N TYR A 356 -4.77 -4.59 17.40
CA TYR A 356 -5.90 -3.68 17.15
C TYR A 356 -6.59 -3.23 18.44
N PHE A 357 -5.89 -3.32 19.57
CA PHE A 357 -6.38 -2.94 20.89
C PHE A 357 -7.05 -1.55 20.94
N HIS A 358 -6.55 -0.62 20.13
CA HIS A 358 -6.93 0.78 20.10
C HIS A 358 -7.88 1.16 18.96
N GLN A 359 -8.25 0.20 18.11
CA GLN A 359 -8.79 0.49 16.79
C GLN A 359 -10.17 -0.11 16.57
N TYR A 360 -11.06 0.69 15.99
CA TYR A 360 -12.25 0.16 15.31
C TYR A 360 -11.89 -0.20 13.87
N LEU A 361 -12.34 -1.37 13.42
CA LEU A 361 -12.10 -1.86 12.07
C LEU A 361 -13.40 -1.94 11.24
N CYS A 362 -14.45 -1.27 11.70
CA CYS A 362 -15.80 -1.33 11.12
C CYS A 362 -16.04 -0.26 10.05
N ALA A 363 -15.01 0.51 9.68
CA ALA A 363 -15.10 1.46 8.57
C ALA A 363 -15.49 0.72 7.27
N GLU A 364 -16.39 1.31 6.50
CA GLU A 364 -16.89 0.71 5.26
C GLU A 364 -17.05 1.80 4.20
N VAL A 365 -16.47 1.54 3.02
CA VAL A 365 -16.61 2.41 1.84
C VAL A 365 -17.42 1.65 0.79
N LYS A 366 -18.59 2.19 0.43
CA LYS A 366 -19.45 1.62 -0.61
C LYS A 366 -18.85 1.84 -1.99
N ASP A 367 -19.34 1.11 -3.00
CA ASP A 367 -18.91 1.32 -4.38
C ASP A 367 -19.19 2.75 -4.86
N ASP A 368 -20.37 3.29 -4.54
CA ASP A 368 -20.77 4.67 -4.88
C ASP A 368 -19.96 5.75 -4.14
N ASP A 369 -19.16 5.36 -3.15
CA ASP A 369 -18.33 6.25 -2.34
C ASP A 369 -16.85 6.20 -2.74
N LEU A 370 -16.48 5.39 -3.74
CA LEU A 370 -15.14 5.39 -4.29
C LEU A 370 -14.86 6.72 -5.01
N PRO A 371 -13.63 7.26 -4.95
CA PRO A 371 -13.30 8.52 -5.61
C PRO A 371 -13.15 8.40 -7.14
N TRP A 372 -13.50 7.24 -7.72
CA TRP A 372 -13.52 6.97 -9.15
C TRP A 372 -14.77 6.16 -9.51
N ASP A 373 -15.18 6.20 -10.78
CA ASP A 373 -16.26 5.35 -11.30
C ASP A 373 -15.71 3.96 -11.66
N LEU A 374 -16.32 2.91 -11.10
CA LEU A 374 -15.96 1.50 -11.37
C LEU A 374 -16.15 1.09 -12.83
N LYS A 375 -16.96 1.84 -13.60
CA LYS A 375 -17.21 1.59 -15.02
C LYS A 375 -16.29 2.39 -15.93
N GLU A 376 -15.50 3.31 -15.38
CA GLU A 376 -14.58 4.12 -16.15
C GLU A 376 -13.42 3.25 -16.67
N THR A 377 -13.20 3.29 -17.98
CA THR A 377 -12.11 2.57 -18.63
C THR A 377 -10.94 3.48 -19.01
N ASP A 378 -11.20 4.79 -19.06
CA ASP A 378 -10.14 5.80 -19.19
C ASP A 378 -9.57 6.10 -17.82
N TRP A 379 -8.24 6.09 -17.74
CA TRP A 379 -7.50 6.05 -16.47
C TRP A 379 -6.74 7.33 -16.20
#